data_AF-A0A2T2N136-F1
#
_entry.id   AF-A0A2T2N136-F1
#
_cell.length_a   1.000
_cell.length_b   1.000
_cell.length_c   1.000
_cell.angle_alpha   90.00
_cell.angle_beta   90.00
_cell.angle_gamma   90.00
#
_symmetry.space_group_name_H-M   'P 1'
#
loop_
_entity.id
_entity.type
_entity.pdbx_description
1 polymer ?
#
loop_
_entity_poly.entity_id
_entity_poly.type
_entity_poly.pdbx_seq_one_letter_code
_entity_poly.pdbx_strand_id
1 'polypeptide(L)'
;MFAAYNISKDTNDLPDAFHVVLRKVEPLNNTLARVHDQKSCQEMKSDVESCKQKAENLQTLFRKVVPPSNKPKLDHYREVVRDLGGVGENRVETLMAGLLDDVQSLVPKCTIQRNGKAAELVGNDVMEELAAVFEELPAMPPSLSEDPSGNSVNNWNTGTQNVNTGEGTQNNNTGADMQYISHTQTFSR
;
A
#
# COMPACT_ATOMS: atom_id res chain seq x y z
N MET A 1 -6.45 -17.88 2.37
CA MET A 1 -6.16 -17.87 3.82
C MET A 1 -4.72 -17.41 3.99
N PHE A 2 -4.50 -16.27 4.63
CA PHE A 2 -3.16 -15.81 4.95
C PHE A 2 -2.51 -16.83 5.87
N ALA A 3 -1.37 -17.39 5.46
CA ALA A 3 -0.56 -18.16 6.41
C ALA A 3 -0.14 -17.20 7.52
N ALA A 4 -0.30 -17.59 8.78
CA ALA A 4 0.22 -16.87 9.93
C ALA A 4 1.69 -16.60 9.66
N TYR A 5 1.98 -15.35 9.32
CA TYR A 5 3.29 -14.93 8.89
C TYR A 5 4.10 -14.83 10.18
N ASN A 6 4.94 -15.85 10.45
CA ASN A 6 5.94 -15.81 11.51
C ASN A 6 7.00 -14.80 11.08
N ILE A 7 6.68 -13.53 11.27
CA ILE A 7 7.54 -12.42 10.92
C ILE A 7 8.51 -12.29 12.07
N SER A 8 9.73 -12.77 11.82
CA SER A 8 10.87 -12.49 12.67
C SER A 8 10.92 -10.98 12.93
N LYS A 9 11.41 -10.61 14.12
CA LYS A 9 11.58 -9.23 14.62
C LYS A 9 12.42 -8.29 13.74
N ASP A 10 12.71 -8.66 12.50
CA ASP A 10 13.60 -8.00 11.55
C ASP A 10 12.83 -7.20 10.50
N THR A 11 11.76 -6.54 10.91
CA THR A 11 10.98 -5.61 10.08
C THR A 11 11.33 -4.15 10.35
N ASN A 12 12.36 -3.85 11.14
CA ASN A 12 12.74 -2.47 11.52
C ASN A 12 13.05 -1.58 10.31
N ASP A 13 13.43 -2.17 9.17
CA ASP A 13 13.71 -1.45 7.92
C ASP A 13 12.44 -1.24 7.05
N LEU A 14 11.25 -1.55 7.57
CA LEU A 14 9.97 -1.33 6.91
C LEU A 14 9.20 -0.17 7.55
N PRO A 15 8.33 0.51 6.78
CA PRO A 15 7.45 1.55 7.33
C PRO A 15 6.54 1.02 8.45
N ASP A 16 6.22 1.89 9.41
CA ASP A 16 5.37 1.56 10.57
C ASP A 16 4.04 0.90 10.19
N ALA A 17 3.49 1.26 9.03
CA ALA A 17 2.28 0.68 8.47
C ALA A 17 2.36 -0.85 8.35
N PHE A 18 3.53 -1.42 8.02
CA PHE A 18 3.70 -2.89 8.00
C PHE A 18 3.46 -3.49 9.39
N HIS A 19 4.04 -2.88 10.43
CA HIS A 19 3.90 -3.40 11.80
C HIS A 19 2.45 -3.32 12.28
N VAL A 20 1.75 -2.22 12.00
CA VAL A 20 0.35 -2.03 12.37
C VAL A 20 -0.53 -3.07 11.68
N VAL A 21 -0.40 -3.19 10.35
CA VAL A 21 -1.18 -4.15 9.56
C VAL A 21 -0.95 -5.59 10.05
N LEU A 22 0.30 -5.95 10.36
CA LEU A 22 0.64 -7.30 10.82
C LEU A 22 -0.05 -7.73 12.10
N ARG A 23 -0.22 -6.82 13.06
CA ARG A 23 -0.98 -7.11 14.30
C ARG A 23 -2.44 -7.45 14.02
N LYS A 24 -2.95 -7.11 12.83
CA LYS A 24 -4.38 -7.11 12.49
C LYS A 24 -4.76 -8.08 11.37
N VAL A 25 -3.79 -8.76 10.76
CA VAL A 25 -4.01 -9.78 9.72
C VAL A 25 -4.80 -10.98 10.27
N GLU A 26 -4.51 -11.45 11.48
CA GLU A 26 -5.14 -12.66 12.03
C GLU A 26 -6.64 -12.47 12.32
N PRO A 27 -7.09 -11.43 13.07
CA PRO A 27 -8.52 -11.17 13.26
C PRO A 27 -9.29 -11.07 11.93
N LEU A 28 -8.69 -10.42 10.93
CA LEU A 28 -9.30 -10.21 9.63
C LEU A 28 -9.46 -11.51 8.83
N ASN A 29 -8.45 -12.39 8.86
CA ASN A 29 -8.50 -13.68 8.17
C ASN A 29 -9.59 -14.58 8.74
N ASN A 30 -9.80 -14.56 10.06
CA ASN A 30 -10.89 -15.28 10.72
C ASN A 30 -12.26 -14.76 10.28
N THR A 31 -12.41 -13.44 10.16
CA THR A 31 -13.65 -12.80 9.67
C THR A 31 -13.94 -13.14 8.22
N LEU A 32 -12.95 -13.02 7.33
CA LEU A 32 -13.10 -13.33 5.91
C LEU A 32 -13.46 -14.81 5.67
N ALA A 33 -12.89 -15.73 6.45
CA ALA A 33 -13.24 -17.15 6.36
C ALA A 33 -14.73 -17.38 6.67
N ARG A 34 -15.26 -16.72 7.72
CA ARG A 34 -16.69 -16.80 8.06
C ARG A 34 -17.59 -16.22 6.98
N VAL A 35 -17.20 -15.08 6.39
CA VAL A 35 -17.94 -14.44 5.29
C VAL A 35 -17.98 -15.35 4.07
N HIS A 36 -16.86 -15.95 3.70
CA HIS A 36 -16.74 -16.81 2.53
C HIS A 36 -17.59 -18.09 2.62
N ASP A 37 -17.67 -18.69 3.81
CA ASP A 37 -18.41 -19.93 4.03
C ASP A 37 -19.94 -19.72 4.06
N GLN A 38 -20.39 -18.47 4.18
CA GLN A 38 -21.80 -18.16 4.34
C GLN A 38 -22.49 -17.95 2.99
N LYS A 39 -23.44 -18.83 2.66
CA LYS A 39 -24.14 -18.86 1.37
C LYS A 39 -24.92 -17.58 1.04
N SER A 40 -25.48 -16.90 2.05
CA SER A 40 -26.13 -15.60 1.88
C SER A 40 -25.16 -14.48 1.50
N CYS A 41 -23.86 -14.64 1.80
CA CYS A 41 -22.82 -13.71 1.37
C CYS A 41 -22.36 -13.95 -0.06
N GLN A 42 -22.56 -15.15 -0.61
CA GLN A 42 -22.18 -15.49 -1.99
C GLN A 42 -23.02 -14.73 -3.04
N GLU A 43 -24.18 -14.18 -2.65
CA GLU A 43 -24.97 -13.30 -3.51
C GLU A 43 -24.31 -11.92 -3.69
N MET A 44 -23.39 -11.54 -2.79
CA MET A 44 -22.60 -10.30 -2.83
C MET A 44 -21.23 -10.50 -3.48
N LYS A 45 -21.22 -11.12 -4.67
CA LYS A 45 -19.98 -11.55 -5.35
C LYS A 45 -18.96 -10.43 -5.53
N SER A 46 -19.39 -9.21 -5.87
CA SER A 46 -18.46 -8.09 -6.11
C SER A 46 -17.66 -7.72 -4.87
N ASP A 47 -18.34 -7.62 -3.73
CA ASP A 47 -17.76 -7.17 -2.46
C ASP A 47 -16.82 -8.26 -1.92
N VAL A 48 -17.21 -9.54 -2.04
CA VAL A 48 -16.39 -10.69 -1.65
C VAL A 48 -15.14 -10.82 -2.52
N GLU A 49 -15.24 -10.64 -3.84
CA GLU A 49 -14.08 -10.67 -4.74
C GLU A 49 -13.16 -9.46 -4.50
N SER A 50 -13.70 -8.28 -4.20
CA SER A 50 -12.91 -7.11 -3.80
C SER A 50 -12.09 -7.39 -2.53
N CYS A 51 -12.73 -7.94 -1.48
CA CYS A 51 -12.03 -8.36 -0.27
C CYS A 51 -10.90 -9.33 -0.59
N LYS A 52 -11.18 -10.33 -1.42
CA LYS A 52 -10.22 -11.37 -1.79
C LYS A 52 -9.03 -10.77 -2.55
N GLN A 53 -9.26 -9.89 -3.52
CA GLN A 53 -8.20 -9.27 -4.29
C GLN A 53 -7.26 -8.43 -3.40
N LYS A 54 -7.82 -7.59 -2.52
CA LYS A 54 -7.03 -6.77 -1.59
C LYS A 54 -6.25 -7.65 -0.61
N ALA A 55 -6.87 -8.73 -0.14
CA ALA A 55 -6.23 -9.71 0.71
C ALA A 55 -5.05 -10.40 0.01
N GLU A 56 -5.22 -10.84 -1.24
CA GLU A 56 -4.15 -11.46 -2.03
C GLU A 56 -2.99 -10.49 -2.33
N ASN A 57 -3.29 -9.20 -2.55
CA ASN A 57 -2.28 -8.17 -2.73
C ASN A 57 -1.48 -7.95 -1.44
N LEU A 58 -2.14 -7.84 -0.28
CA LEU A 58 -1.47 -7.78 1.03
C LEU A 58 -0.58 -9.00 1.26
N GLN A 59 -1.07 -10.20 0.93
CA GLN A 59 -0.29 -11.43 1.08
C GLN A 59 0.95 -11.39 0.20
N THR A 60 0.81 -10.90 -1.03
CA THR A 60 1.91 -10.77 -1.98
C THR A 60 2.95 -9.78 -1.48
N LEU A 61 2.53 -8.65 -0.91
CA LEU A 61 3.42 -7.68 -0.27
C LEU A 61 4.23 -8.34 0.84
N PHE A 62 3.57 -8.93 1.84
CA PHE A 62 4.29 -9.55 2.95
C PHE A 62 5.22 -10.67 2.47
N ARG A 63 4.79 -11.49 1.51
CA ARG A 63 5.60 -12.58 0.98
C ARG A 63 6.84 -12.14 0.25
N LYS A 64 6.76 -11.07 -0.54
CA LYS A 64 7.89 -10.60 -1.32
C LYS A 64 8.80 -9.70 -0.48
N VAL A 65 8.23 -8.82 0.34
CA VAL A 65 8.94 -7.73 1.02
C VAL A 65 9.58 -8.15 2.35
N VAL A 66 8.96 -9.05 3.11
CA VAL A 66 9.45 -9.40 4.46
C VAL A 66 10.69 -10.29 4.46
N PRO A 67 10.79 -11.34 3.62
CA PRO A 67 11.95 -12.23 3.65
C PRO A 67 13.28 -11.51 3.41
N PRO A 68 14.40 -12.08 3.89
CA PRO A 68 15.73 -11.55 3.61
C PRO A 68 15.97 -11.45 2.11
N SER A 69 16.49 -10.31 1.66
CA SER A 69 16.77 -10.01 0.27
C SER A 69 18.13 -9.31 0.16
N ASN A 70 18.77 -9.44 -1.00
CA ASN A 70 20.04 -8.76 -1.29
C ASN A 70 19.85 -7.25 -1.56
N LYS A 71 18.60 -6.82 -1.74
CA LYS A 71 18.20 -5.42 -1.93
C LYS A 71 17.62 -4.84 -0.64
N PRO A 72 17.73 -3.51 -0.41
CA PRO A 72 17.02 -2.82 0.65
C PRO A 72 15.52 -3.11 0.61
N LYS A 73 14.90 -3.36 1.78
CA LYS A 73 13.48 -3.74 1.86
C LYS A 73 12.55 -2.69 1.26
N LEU A 74 12.85 -1.40 1.45
CA LEU A 74 12.04 -0.30 0.91
C LEU A 74 12.05 -0.25 -0.62
N ASP A 75 13.20 -0.52 -1.25
CA ASP A 75 13.28 -0.57 -2.72
C ASP A 75 12.54 -1.79 -3.26
N HIS A 76 12.65 -2.93 -2.57
CA HIS A 76 11.87 -4.10 -2.94
C HIS A 76 10.36 -3.87 -2.76
N TYR A 77 9.95 -3.18 -1.70
CA TYR A 77 8.56 -2.78 -1.49
C TYR A 77 8.03 -1.91 -2.65
N ARG A 78 8.79 -0.89 -3.07
CA ARG A 78 8.44 -0.06 -4.23
C ARG A 78 8.27 -0.88 -5.51
N GLU A 79 9.19 -1.82 -5.78
CA GLU A 79 9.11 -2.71 -6.93
C GLU A 79 7.82 -3.55 -6.90
N VAL A 80 7.51 -4.18 -5.78
CA VAL A 80 6.33 -5.04 -5.65
C VAL A 80 5.03 -4.24 -5.80
N VAL A 81 4.95 -3.05 -5.19
CA VAL A 81 3.78 -2.16 -5.30
C VAL A 81 3.56 -1.71 -6.74
N ARG A 82 4.63 -1.40 -7.47
CA ARG A 82 4.56 -1.07 -8.89
C ARG A 82 4.06 -2.25 -9.72
N ASP A 83 4.58 -3.45 -9.46
CA ASP A 83 4.17 -4.67 -10.18
C ASP A 83 2.70 -5.05 -9.93
N LEU A 84 2.13 -4.65 -8.79
CA LEU A 84 0.72 -4.88 -8.43
C LEU A 84 -0.26 -3.85 -9.05
N GLY A 85 0.24 -2.85 -9.79
CA GLY A 85 -0.59 -1.84 -10.44
C GLY A 85 -0.41 -0.41 -9.90
N GLY A 86 0.57 -0.17 -9.03
CA GLY A 86 1.00 1.18 -8.65
C GLY A 86 0.76 1.56 -7.19
N VAL A 87 1.36 2.69 -6.80
CA VAL A 87 1.49 3.15 -5.39
C VAL A 87 0.16 3.67 -4.81
N GLY A 88 -0.77 4.14 -5.64
CA GLY A 88 -2.05 4.67 -5.17
C GLY A 88 -2.85 3.67 -4.35
N GLU A 89 -3.09 2.47 -4.92
CA GLU A 89 -4.01 1.47 -4.36
C GLU A 89 -3.29 0.33 -3.63
N ASN A 90 -2.02 0.06 -3.95
CA ASN A 90 -1.31 -1.12 -3.45
C ASN A 90 -0.35 -0.86 -2.28
N ARG A 91 -0.45 0.31 -1.64
CA ARG A 91 0.21 0.52 -0.35
C ARG A 91 -0.41 -0.38 0.73
N VAL A 92 0.41 -0.80 1.69
CA VAL A 92 -0.02 -1.73 2.74
C VAL A 92 -1.17 -1.16 3.57
N GLU A 93 -1.13 0.12 3.92
CA GLU A 93 -2.19 0.82 4.65
C GLU A 93 -3.45 1.01 3.81
N THR A 94 -3.30 1.30 2.51
CA THR A 94 -4.44 1.49 1.59
C THR A 94 -5.18 0.18 1.36
N LEU A 95 -4.46 -0.91 1.11
CA LEU A 95 -5.05 -2.24 0.94
C LEU A 95 -5.74 -2.70 2.22
N MET A 96 -5.14 -2.47 3.38
CA MET A 96 -5.74 -2.85 4.67
C MET A 96 -6.99 -2.02 4.97
N ALA A 97 -6.95 -0.70 4.79
CA ALA A 97 -8.12 0.16 4.99
C ALA A 97 -9.27 -0.22 4.05
N GLY A 98 -8.98 -0.43 2.76
CA GLY A 98 -9.98 -0.85 1.78
C GLY A 98 -10.54 -2.27 2.05
N LEU A 99 -9.76 -3.16 2.65
CA LEU A 99 -10.23 -4.48 3.06
C LEU A 99 -11.15 -4.39 4.29
N LEU A 100 -10.84 -3.52 5.24
CA LEU A 100 -11.69 -3.26 6.40
C LEU A 100 -13.03 -2.64 5.99
N ASP A 101 -13.02 -1.69 5.04
CA ASP A 101 -14.23 -1.07 4.50
C ASP A 101 -15.14 -2.12 3.83
N ASP A 102 -14.57 -2.98 2.98
CA ASP A 102 -15.33 -4.06 2.34
C ASP A 102 -15.94 -5.01 3.39
N VAL A 103 -15.19 -5.37 4.44
CA VAL A 103 -15.68 -6.25 5.52
C VAL A 103 -16.79 -5.58 6.33
N GLN A 104 -16.65 -4.31 6.69
CA GLN A 104 -17.71 -3.56 7.40
C GLN A 104 -18.98 -3.44 6.56
N SER A 105 -18.85 -3.33 5.24
CA SER A 105 -19.99 -3.31 4.31
C SER A 105 -20.65 -4.69 4.16
N LEU A 106 -19.85 -5.77 4.19
CA LEU A 106 -20.32 -7.15 4.01
C LEU A 106 -21.02 -7.73 5.25
N VAL A 107 -20.44 -7.53 6.44
CA VAL A 107 -20.91 -8.19 7.67
C VAL A 107 -22.40 -7.94 7.97
N PRO A 108 -22.94 -6.71 7.90
CA PRO A 108 -24.36 -6.47 8.16
C PRO A 108 -25.30 -7.12 7.14
N LYS A 109 -24.84 -7.27 5.89
CA LYS A 109 -25.60 -7.89 4.81
C LYS A 109 -25.56 -9.42 4.90
N CYS A 110 -24.51 -9.95 5.52
CA CYS A 110 -24.31 -11.37 5.78
C CYS A 110 -25.08 -11.84 7.04
N THR A 111 -26.28 -12.38 6.84
CA THR A 111 -27.03 -13.03 7.94
C THR A 111 -26.72 -14.52 8.02
N ILE A 112 -26.39 -15.03 9.22
CA ILE A 112 -26.37 -16.47 9.49
C ILE A 112 -27.75 -16.89 10.00
N GLN A 113 -28.30 -17.99 9.50
CA GLN A 113 -29.40 -18.68 10.18
C GLN A 113 -28.83 -19.66 11.19
N ARG A 114 -28.99 -19.38 12.48
CA ARG A 114 -28.63 -20.29 13.57
C ARG A 114 -29.90 -20.69 14.30
N ASN A 115 -30.22 -21.99 14.28
CA ASN A 115 -31.43 -22.56 14.90
C ASN A 115 -32.74 -21.84 14.48
N GLY A 116 -32.85 -21.47 13.19
CA GLY A 116 -34.03 -20.80 12.64
C GLY A 116 -34.17 -19.31 13.01
N LYS A 117 -33.15 -18.71 13.63
CA LYS A 117 -33.08 -17.26 13.90
C LYS A 117 -31.91 -16.64 13.15
N ALA A 118 -32.11 -15.41 12.67
CA ALA A 118 -31.01 -14.60 12.16
C ALA A 118 -30.04 -14.29 13.32
N ALA A 119 -28.77 -14.60 13.11
CA ALA A 119 -27.67 -14.28 14.00
C ALA A 119 -26.60 -13.51 13.20
N GLU A 120 -25.92 -12.61 13.88
CA GLU A 120 -24.80 -11.86 13.31
C GLU A 120 -23.65 -12.80 12.94
N LEU A 121 -23.04 -12.57 11.78
CA LEU A 121 -21.94 -13.39 11.27
C LEU A 121 -20.66 -13.26 12.10
N VAL A 122 -20.47 -12.06 12.63
CA VAL A 122 -19.28 -11.62 13.37
C VAL A 122 -19.80 -10.96 14.64
N GLY A 123 -19.15 -11.25 15.78
CA GLY A 123 -19.54 -10.65 17.06
C GLY A 123 -19.17 -9.16 17.11
N ASN A 124 -19.88 -8.41 17.95
CA ASN A 124 -19.64 -6.98 18.15
C ASN A 124 -18.21 -6.66 18.63
N ASP A 125 -17.59 -7.59 19.37
CA ASP A 125 -16.19 -7.51 19.82
C ASP A 125 -15.20 -7.46 18.66
N VAL A 126 -15.41 -8.30 17.65
CA VAL A 126 -14.57 -8.33 16.44
C VAL A 126 -14.84 -7.10 15.57
N MET A 127 -16.09 -6.63 15.51
CA MET A 127 -16.42 -5.39 14.78
C MET A 127 -15.80 -4.16 15.43
N GLU A 128 -15.78 -4.09 16.77
CA GLU A 128 -15.11 -3.02 17.53
C GLU A 128 -13.59 -3.07 17.32
N GLU A 129 -12.99 -4.27 17.32
CA GLU A 129 -11.57 -4.41 17.03
C GLU A 129 -11.23 -3.95 15.61
N LEU A 130 -12.05 -4.30 14.61
CA LEU A 130 -11.87 -3.85 13.23
C LEU A 130 -12.07 -2.33 13.07
N ALA A 131 -13.02 -1.75 13.80
CA ALA A 131 -13.27 -0.31 13.81
C ALA A 131 -12.09 0.47 14.42
N ALA A 132 -11.50 -0.03 15.51
CA ALA A 132 -10.32 0.61 16.12
C ALA A 132 -9.12 0.66 15.14
N VAL A 133 -8.93 -0.38 14.31
CA VAL A 133 -7.90 -0.40 13.27
C VAL A 133 -8.20 0.60 12.16
N PHE A 134 -9.48 0.76 11.83
CA PHE A 134 -9.93 1.72 10.83
C PHE A 134 -9.64 3.17 11.23
N GLU A 135 -9.60 3.48 12.53
CA GLU A 135 -9.17 4.80 13.00
C GLU A 135 -7.65 4.97 13.01
N GLU A 136 -6.89 3.91 13.30
CA GLU A 136 -5.42 3.95 13.36
C GLU A 136 -4.79 4.12 11.96
N LEU A 137 -5.29 3.40 10.95
CA LEU A 137 -4.64 3.33 9.63
C LEU A 137 -4.61 4.65 8.84
N PRO A 138 -5.70 5.43 8.73
CA PRO A 138 -5.71 6.70 7.98
C PRO A 138 -4.88 7.80 8.64
N ALA A 139 -4.63 7.69 9.95
CA ALA A 139 -3.82 8.64 10.70
C ALA A 139 -2.30 8.40 10.52
N MET A 140 -1.91 7.27 9.92
CA MET A 140 -0.49 6.94 9.72
C MET A 140 0.12 7.74 8.57
N PRO A 141 1.42 8.06 8.64
CA PRO A 141 2.14 8.57 7.49
C PRO A 141 2.13 7.52 6.36
N PRO A 142 2.05 7.96 5.08
CA PRO A 142 2.08 7.04 3.94
C PRO A 142 3.34 6.16 3.96
N SER A 143 3.18 4.86 3.77
CA SER A 143 4.30 3.90 3.76
C SER A 143 5.21 4.06 2.54
N LEU A 144 4.67 4.64 1.48
CA LEU A 144 5.41 5.12 0.32
C LEU A 144 4.91 6.52 -0.01
N SER A 145 5.86 7.42 -0.31
CA SER A 145 5.55 8.68 -0.95
C SER A 145 4.82 8.40 -2.26
N GLU A 146 3.74 9.12 -2.54
CA GLU A 146 3.02 8.96 -3.80
C GLU A 146 3.86 9.31 -5.02
N ASP A 147 4.97 10.03 -4.83
CA ASP A 147 5.61 10.89 -5.82
C ASP A 147 4.95 10.83 -7.21
N PRO A 148 3.79 11.49 -7.36
CA PRO A 148 3.05 11.52 -8.61
C PRO A 148 3.75 12.40 -9.64
N SER A 149 4.88 13.04 -9.28
CA SER A 149 5.56 14.00 -10.15
C SER A 149 6.40 13.36 -11.25
N GLY A 150 6.65 12.04 -11.19
CA GLY A 150 7.54 11.36 -12.14
C GLY A 150 9.01 11.82 -12.02
N ASN A 151 9.35 12.56 -10.97
CA ASN A 151 10.66 13.19 -10.82
C ASN A 151 11.56 12.43 -9.85
N SER A 152 11.56 11.10 -9.95
CA SER A 152 12.58 10.28 -9.28
C SER A 152 13.88 10.33 -10.09
N VAL A 153 14.84 11.15 -9.66
CA VAL A 153 16.16 11.24 -10.29
C VAL A 153 17.14 10.35 -9.52
N ASN A 154 17.51 9.21 -10.12
CA ASN A 154 18.49 8.30 -9.56
C ASN A 154 19.82 8.41 -10.33
N ASN A 155 20.95 8.48 -9.62
CA ASN A 155 22.28 8.35 -10.20
C ASN A 155 23.03 7.16 -9.60
N TRP A 156 23.21 6.10 -10.38
CA TRP A 156 23.88 4.88 -9.93
C TRP A 156 25.35 4.79 -10.35
N ASN A 157 25.89 5.83 -10.97
CA ASN A 157 27.24 5.82 -11.55
C ASN A 157 27.96 7.16 -11.32
N THR A 158 29.24 7.23 -11.70
CA THR A 158 30.02 8.47 -11.62
C THR A 158 29.82 9.34 -12.86
N GLY A 159 29.50 10.62 -12.67
CA GLY A 159 29.29 11.60 -13.74
C GLY A 159 28.32 12.70 -13.30
N THR A 160 28.29 13.82 -14.03
CA THR A 160 27.41 14.95 -13.72
C THR A 160 25.99 14.68 -14.20
N GLN A 161 25.02 14.78 -13.30
CA GLN A 161 23.59 14.79 -13.64
C GLN A 161 23.02 16.18 -13.49
N ASN A 162 22.38 16.67 -14.54
CA ASN A 162 21.69 17.95 -14.54
C ASN A 162 20.23 17.71 -14.88
N VAL A 163 19.36 17.65 -13.88
CA VAL A 163 17.94 17.33 -14.09
C VAL A 163 17.07 18.47 -13.59
N ASN A 164 16.29 19.05 -14.50
CA ASN A 164 15.19 19.96 -14.17
C ASN A 164 13.89 19.18 -14.28
N THR A 165 13.17 19.16 -13.17
CA THR A 165 11.96 18.37 -12.95
C THR A 165 10.69 19.24 -12.94
N GLY A 166 10.82 20.54 -13.23
CA GLY A 166 9.71 21.49 -13.30
C GLY A 166 9.80 22.40 -14.53
N GLU A 167 8.93 23.40 -14.58
CA GLU A 167 8.93 24.36 -15.68
C GLU A 167 9.97 25.48 -15.45
N GLY A 168 10.76 25.78 -16.47
CA GLY A 168 11.78 26.83 -16.43
C GLY A 168 13.00 26.52 -17.29
N THR A 169 13.81 27.54 -17.57
CA THR A 169 15.04 27.39 -18.38
C THR A 169 16.16 26.81 -17.52
N GLN A 170 16.65 25.63 -17.90
CA GLN A 170 17.83 25.02 -17.27
C GLN A 170 19.07 25.28 -18.15
N ASN A 171 20.03 26.02 -17.61
CA ASN A 171 21.30 26.27 -18.27
C ASN A 171 22.40 25.50 -17.56
N ASN A 172 22.96 24.50 -18.23
CA ASN A 172 24.00 23.65 -17.66
C ASN A 172 25.33 23.88 -18.38
N ASN A 173 26.41 23.96 -17.63
CA ASN A 173 27.77 23.93 -18.15
C ASN A 173 28.58 22.95 -17.30
N THR A 174 29.02 21.86 -17.91
CA THR A 174 29.77 20.80 -17.21
C THR A 174 31.25 20.76 -17.60
N GLY A 175 31.76 21.83 -18.23
CA GLY A 175 33.14 21.97 -18.68
C GLY A 175 33.79 23.27 -18.18
N ALA A 176 34.98 23.59 -18.70
CA ALA A 176 35.78 24.75 -18.27
C ALA A 176 35.43 26.08 -18.99
N ASP A 177 34.49 26.07 -19.92
CA ASP A 177 34.16 27.23 -20.76
C ASP A 177 33.15 28.18 -20.09
N MET A 178 32.90 29.34 -20.71
CA MET A 178 31.94 30.33 -20.19
C MET A 178 30.55 30.12 -20.80
N GLN A 179 29.53 30.09 -19.94
CA GLN A 179 28.14 30.11 -20.37
C GLN A 179 27.57 31.51 -20.23
N TYR A 180 27.21 32.13 -21.35
CA TYR A 180 26.54 33.42 -21.38
C TYR A 180 25.04 33.22 -21.54
N ILE A 181 24.25 33.62 -20.53
CA ILE A 181 22.80 33.50 -20.53
C ILE A 181 22.23 34.92 -20.57
N SER A 182 21.52 35.28 -21.64
CA SER A 182 20.80 36.55 -21.73
C SER A 182 19.54 36.42 -22.57
N HIS A 183 18.49 37.13 -22.19
CA HIS A 183 17.24 37.20 -22.96
C HIS A 183 17.35 38.16 -24.16
N THR A 184 18.26 39.15 -24.09
CA THR A 184 18.61 40.04 -25.20
C THR A 184 20.07 40.47 -25.07
N GLN A 185 20.87 40.33 -26.12
CA GLN A 185 22.25 40.78 -26.15
C GLN A 185 22.41 41.88 -27.18
N THR A 186 22.84 43.06 -26.75
CA THR A 186 23.20 44.16 -27.62
C THR A 186 24.72 44.31 -27.64
N PHE A 187 25.29 44.15 -28.82
CA PHE A 187 26.70 44.42 -29.06
C PHE A 187 26.82 45.79 -29.71
N SER A 188 27.34 46.75 -28.95
CA SER A 188 27.78 48.03 -29.48
C SER A 188 29.14 47.84 -30.15
N ARG A 189 29.30 48.38 -31.36
CA ARG A 189 30.52 48.32 -32.14
C ARG A 189 31.50 49.42 -31.75
#